data_AF-A0A2M8GBU1-F1
#
_entry.id   AF-A0A2M8GBU1-F1
#
_cell.length_a   1.000
_cell.length_b   1.000
_cell.length_c   1.000
_cell.angle_alpha   90.00
_cell.angle_beta   90.00
_cell.angle_gamma   90.00
#
_symmetry.space_group_name_H-M   'P 1'
#
loop_
_entity.id
_entity.type
_entity.pdbx_description
1 polymer ?
#
loop_
_entity_poly.entity_id
_entity_poly.type
_entity_poly.pdbx_seq_one_letter_code
_entity_poly.pdbx_strand_id
1 'polypeptide(L)' 'MVIDVHVHICPPEVREGREKFLDGEAEFTALYKERQARLAGAGEVVAMMDREGVDKAVVFGFPWNHEEFLKFNN' A
#
# COMPACT_ATOMS: atom_id res chain seq x y z
N MET A 1 16.19 6.92 -17.82
CA MET A 1 15.74 5.83 -16.94
C MET A 1 15.39 6.44 -15.60
N VAL A 2 14.11 6.51 -15.27
CA VAL A 2 13.56 6.99 -14.00
C VAL A 2 13.26 5.78 -13.13
N ILE A 3 13.77 5.80 -11.89
CA ILE A 3 13.52 4.74 -10.91
C ILE A 3 12.87 5.39 -9.69
N ASP A 4 11.68 4.93 -9.34
CA ASP A 4 11.06 5.24 -8.06
C ASP A 4 11.45 4.16 -7.05
N VAL A 5 12.17 4.54 -6.00
CA VAL A 5 12.67 3.61 -4.99
C VAL A 5 11.82 3.59 -3.72
N HIS A 6 10.65 4.24 -3.72
CA HIS A 6 9.78 4.32 -2.55
C HIS A 6 8.30 4.31 -2.94
N VAL A 7 7.78 3.13 -3.27
CA VAL A 7 6.35 2.92 -3.55
C VAL A 7 5.75 1.95 -2.55
N HIS A 8 4.62 2.29 -1.94
CA HIS A 8 3.85 1.35 -1.11
C HIS A 8 2.67 0.80 -1.90
N ILE A 9 2.47 -0.53 -1.83
CA ILE A 9 1.28 -1.20 -2.34
C ILE A 9 0.59 -1.97 -1.21
N CYS A 10 -0.70 -2.26 -1.37
CA CYS A 10 -1.48 -3.02 -0.41
C CYS A 10 -2.19 -4.20 -1.09
N PRO A 11 -2.26 -5.38 -0.42
CA PRO A 11 -3.02 -6.54 -0.91
C PRO A 11 -4.50 -6.20 -1.18
N PRO A 12 -5.18 -6.92 -2.10
CA PRO A 12 -6.61 -6.76 -2.36
C PRO A 12 -7.46 -6.73 -1.08
N GLU A 13 -7.18 -7.61 -0.13
CA GLU A 13 -7.93 -7.76 1.12
C GLU A 13 -7.86 -6.49 1.99
N VAL A 14 -6.71 -5.81 1.99
CA VAL A 14 -6.55 -4.53 2.69
C VAL A 14 -7.25 -3.41 1.92
N ARG A 15 -7.16 -3.41 0.58
CA ARG A 15 -7.78 -2.37 -0.26
C ARG A 15 -9.31 -2.43 -0.23
N GLU A 16 -9.88 -3.64 -0.17
CA GLU A 16 -11.32 -3.90 -0.20
C GLU A 16 -11.98 -3.89 1.19
N GLY A 17 -11.20 -4.12 2.25
CA GLY A 17 -11.71 -4.25 3.62
C GLY A 17 -10.78 -3.68 4.69
N ARG A 18 -10.21 -2.50 4.45
CA ARG A 18 -9.21 -1.84 5.32
C ARG A 18 -9.66 -1.68 6.77
N GLU A 19 -10.96 -1.62 7.05
CA GLU A 19 -11.51 -1.40 8.38
C GLU A 19 -11.03 -2.47 9.37
N LYS A 20 -10.81 -3.69 8.87
CA LYS A 20 -10.28 -4.83 9.64
C LYS A 20 -8.82 -4.65 10.08
N PHE A 21 -8.09 -3.76 9.42
CA PHE A 21 -6.67 -3.51 9.64
C PHE A 21 -6.41 -2.19 10.38
N LEU A 22 -7.47 -1.49 10.82
CA LEU A 22 -7.32 -0.24 11.58
C LEU A 22 -7.04 -0.52 13.07
N ASP A 23 -7.72 -1.51 13.65
CA ASP A 23 -7.63 -1.74 15.09
C ASP A 23 -6.21 -2.15 15.51
N GLY A 24 -5.70 -1.48 16.55
CA GLY A 24 -4.33 -1.60 17.05
C GLY A 24 -3.21 -1.24 16.05
N GLU A 25 -3.53 -0.64 14.89
CA GLU A 25 -2.55 -0.11 13.93
C GLU A 25 -2.69 1.42 13.84
N ALA A 26 -2.07 2.14 14.78
CA ALA A 26 -2.25 3.58 14.92
C ALA A 26 -1.78 4.35 13.68
N GLU A 27 -0.64 3.96 13.09
CA GLU A 27 -0.06 4.57 11.90
C GLU A 27 -0.92 4.31 10.67
N PHE A 28 -1.37 3.06 10.49
CA PHE A 28 -2.26 2.72 9.39
C PHE A 28 -3.59 3.46 9.51
N THR A 29 -4.14 3.54 10.73
CA THR A 29 -5.38 4.26 11.02
C THR A 29 -5.24 5.76 10.76
N ALA A 30 -4.13 6.38 11.17
CA ALA A 30 -3.89 7.80 10.94
C ALA A 30 -3.91 8.15 9.44
N LEU A 31 -3.37 7.25 8.60
CA LEU A 31 -3.28 7.45 7.15
C LEU A 31 -4.56 7.07 6.41
N TYR A 32 -5.23 5.99 6.82
CA TYR A 32 -6.21 5.31 5.98
C TYR A 32 -7.62 5.17 6.56
N LYS A 33 -7.90 5.68 7.77
CA LYS A 33 -9.25 5.66 8.36
C LYS A 33 -10.31 6.33 7.47
N GLU A 34 -9.91 7.39 6.76
CA GLU A 34 -10.83 8.15 5.92
C GLU A 34 -11.01 7.45 4.57
N ARG A 35 -12.27 7.26 4.15
CA ARG A 35 -12.58 6.53 2.91
C ARG A 35 -11.90 7.11 1.67
N GLN A 36 -11.64 8.42 1.66
CA GLN A 36 -10.98 9.13 0.57
C GLN A 36 -9.48 8.82 0.42
N ALA A 37 -8.82 8.34 1.48
CA ALA A 37 -7.42 7.90 1.40
C ALA A 37 -7.37 6.60 0.58
N ARG A 38 -6.84 6.67 -0.64
CA ARG A 38 -6.82 5.53 -1.55
C ARG A 38 -5.60 4.67 -1.28
N LEU A 39 -5.79 3.36 -1.39
CA LEU A 39 -4.74 2.36 -1.35
C LEU A 39 -4.53 1.83 -2.77
N ALA A 40 -3.27 1.64 -3.18
CA ALA A 40 -2.91 1.17 -4.50
C ALA A 40 -2.42 -0.29 -4.46
N GLY A 41 -2.73 -1.05 -5.50
CA GLY A 41 -2.10 -2.34 -5.78
C GLY A 41 -1.09 -2.20 -6.93
N ALA A 42 -0.52 -3.33 -7.34
CA ALA A 42 0.47 -3.35 -8.43
C ALA A 42 -0.08 -2.79 -9.75
N GLY A 43 -1.35 -3.06 -10.09
CA GLY A 43 -1.96 -2.59 -11.33
C GLY A 43 -2.05 -1.06 -11.41
N GLU A 44 -2.48 -0.42 -10.32
CA GLU A 44 -2.52 1.05 -10.26
C GLU A 44 -1.13 1.68 -10.31
N VAL A 45 -0.12 1.03 -9.72
CA VAL A 45 1.28 1.48 -9.80
C VAL A 45 1.81 1.39 -11.23
N VAL A 46 1.57 0.29 -11.95
CA VAL A 46 2.00 0.16 -13.36
C VAL A 46 1.33 1.22 -14.24
N ALA A 47 0.03 1.45 -14.07
CA ALA A 47 -0.68 2.49 -14.83
C ALA A 47 -0.16 3.91 -14.53
N MET A 48 0.29 4.16 -13.28
CA MET A 48 0.98 5.39 -12.92
C MET A 48 2.36 5.46 -13.57
N MET A 49 3.14 4.38 -13.54
CA MET A 49 4.45 4.32 -14.16
C MET A 49 4.40 4.65 -15.66
N ASP A 50 3.43 4.08 -16.39
CA ASP A 50 3.21 4.36 -17.81
C ASP A 50 2.86 5.83 -18.07
N ARG A 51 2.02 6.42 -17.21
CA ARG A 51 1.61 7.82 -17.33
C ARG A 51 2.72 8.83 -17.02
N GLU A 52 3.54 8.53 -16.02
CA GLU A 52 4.54 9.46 -15.48
C GLU A 52 5.95 9.19 -16.04
N GLY A 53 6.13 8.14 -16.85
CA GLY A 53 7.41 7.79 -17.44
C GLY A 53 8.40 7.18 -16.44
N VAL A 54 7.91 6.43 -15.44
CA VAL A 54 8.74 5.70 -14.48
C VAL A 54 9.10 4.32 -15.05
N ASP A 55 10.38 4.04 -15.26
CA ASP A 55 10.82 2.79 -15.88
C ASP A 55 10.84 1.60 -14.89
N LYS A 56 11.10 1.87 -13.61
CA LYS A 56 11.20 0.86 -12.55
C LYS A 56 10.69 1.42 -11.23
N ALA A 57 10.05 0.56 -10.44
CA ALA A 57 9.63 0.86 -9.08
C ALA A 57 10.10 -0.22 -8.11
N VAL A 58 10.56 0.18 -6.92
CA VAL A 58 10.74 -0.71 -5.76
C VAL A 58 9.51 -0.57 -4.88
N VAL A 59 8.82 -1.70 -4.66
CA VAL A 59 7.56 -1.72 -3.90
C VAL A 59 7.76 -2.30 -2.52
N PHE A 60 7.02 -1.76 -1.55
CA PHE A 60 7.01 -2.17 -0.16
C PHE A 60 5.59 -2.46 0.32
N GLY A 61 5.51 -3.31 1.34
CA GLY A 61 4.34 -3.46 2.18
C GLY A 61 4.11 -2.29 3.12
N PHE A 62 3.18 -2.47 4.06
CA PHE A 62 3.01 -1.55 5.19
C PHE A 62 3.77 -2.10 6.42
N PRO A 63 4.40 -1.23 7.25
CA PRO A 63 5.11 -1.66 8.46
C PRO A 63 4.12 -1.95 9.60
N TRP A 64 3.44 -3.09 9.52
CA TRP A 64 2.43 -3.52 10.49
C TRP A 64 3.00 -3.79 11.88
N ASN A 65 2.26 -3.42 12.93
CA ASN A 65 2.58 -3.77 14.31
C ASN A 65 2.14 -5.19 14.66
N HIS A 66 0.99 -5.64 14.15
CA HIS A 66 0.51 -7.01 14.35
C HIS A 66 1.31 -7.99 13.49
N GLU A 67 1.81 -9.03 14.15
CA GLU A 67 2.59 -10.08 13.50
C GLU A 67 1.80 -10.80 12.39
N GLU A 68 0.49 -10.99 12.59
CA GLU A 68 -0.37 -11.62 11.58
C GLU A 68 -0.47 -10.79 10.30
N PHE A 69 -0.58 -9.46 10.41
CA PHE A 69 -0.62 -8.57 9.25
C PHE A 69 0.73 -8.48 8.56
N LEU A 70 1.82 -8.48 9.34
CA LEU A 70 3.18 -8.53 8.80
C LEU A 70 3.43 -9.81 7.98
N LYS A 71 2.97 -10.97 8.47
CA LYS A 71 3.06 -12.26 7.78
C LYS A 71 2.12 -12.38 6.60
N PHE A 72 0.94 -11.77 6.69
CA PHE A 72 -0.01 -11.76 5.58
C PHE A 72 0.52 -10.92 4.40
N ASN A 73 1.20 -9.83 4.70
CA ASN A 73 1.62 -8.86 3.70
C ASN A 73 2.96 -9.22 3.01
N ASN A 74 3.78 -10.11 3.58
CA ASN A 74 5.11 -10.50 3.08
C ASN A 74 5.22 -12.01 2.85
#